data_AF-A0A1N7SPL4-F1
#
_entry.id   AF-A0A1N7SPL4-F1
#
_cell.length_a   1.000
_cell.length_b   1.000
_cell.length_c   1.000
_cell.angle_alpha   90.00
_cell.angle_beta   90.00
_cell.angle_gamma   90.00
#
_symmetry.space_group_name_H-M   'P 1'
#
loop_
_entity.id
_entity.type
_entity.pdbx_description
1 polymer ?
#
loop_
_entity_poly.entity_id
_entity_poly.type
_entity_poly.pdbx_seq_one_letter_code
_entity_poly.pdbx_strand_id
1 'polypeptide(L)'
;MEQGASARRRGDVPVTVSAASPVKLVAIRALGATVVTIDDTSLAVELEAARQAQLKGMTFVSPYNDIDVIAGQGAVGMELDGQAREHGLDLSAVFVAVGGGG
;
A
#
# COMPACT_ATOMS: atom_id res chain seq x y z
N MET A 1 6.41 -25.24 3.86
CA MET A 1 6.12 -24.63 2.55
C MET A 1 4.63 -24.37 2.48
N GLU A 2 4.22 -23.13 2.71
CA GLU A 2 3.02 -22.47 2.15
C GLU A 2 2.96 -21.07 2.78
N GLN A 3 3.86 -20.19 2.30
CA GLN A 3 3.63 -18.76 2.42
C GLN A 3 2.71 -18.36 1.26
N GLY A 4 1.54 -17.86 1.61
CA GLY A 4 0.57 -17.36 0.65
C GLY A 4 -0.41 -16.49 1.41
N ALA A 5 0.00 -15.25 1.70
CA ALA A 5 -0.91 -14.19 2.13
C ALA A 5 -1.88 -13.92 0.97
N SER A 6 -2.90 -14.76 0.86
CA SER A 6 -4.00 -14.62 -0.06
C SER A 6 -4.68 -13.29 0.25
N ALA A 7 -4.47 -12.31 -0.61
CA ALA A 7 -5.34 -11.16 -0.73
C ALA A 7 -6.74 -11.71 -1.05
N ARG A 8 -7.52 -11.99 -0.01
CA ARG A 8 -8.95 -12.29 -0.12
C ARG A 8 -9.54 -11.19 -1.00
N ARG A 9 -10.35 -11.55 -2.01
CA ARG A 9 -11.30 -10.62 -2.63
C ARG A 9 -12.21 -10.10 -1.51
N ARG A 10 -11.79 -9.01 -0.87
CA ARG A 10 -12.65 -8.19 -0.02
C ARG A 10 -13.50 -7.38 -0.99
N GLY A 11 -14.79 -7.22 -0.68
CA GLY A 11 -15.81 -6.69 -1.57
C GLY A 11 -15.56 -5.27 -2.09
N ASP A 12 -16.61 -4.57 -2.48
CA ASP A 12 -16.61 -3.24 -3.11
C ASP A 12 -15.95 -2.15 -2.21
N VAL A 13 -14.61 -2.20 -2.09
CA VAL A 13 -13.80 -1.28 -1.29
C VAL A 13 -13.43 -0.09 -2.18
N PRO A 14 -13.79 1.14 -1.79
CA PRO A 14 -13.42 2.32 -2.53
C PRO A 14 -11.92 2.59 -2.40
N VAL A 15 -11.26 2.80 -3.54
CA VAL A 15 -9.87 3.25 -3.64
C VAL A 15 -9.88 4.60 -4.33
N THR A 16 -9.55 5.65 -3.57
CA THR A 16 -9.55 7.03 -4.05
C THR A 16 -8.16 7.43 -4.53
N VAL A 17 -8.04 7.94 -5.77
CA VAL A 17 -6.76 8.26 -6.41
C VAL A 17 -6.79 9.60 -7.14
N SER A 18 -5.62 10.25 -7.26
CA SER A 18 -5.38 11.37 -8.16
C SER A 18 -4.41 10.97 -9.27
N ALA A 19 -4.69 11.41 -10.50
CA ALA A 19 -3.81 11.30 -11.68
C ALA A 19 -3.12 9.93 -11.87
N ALA A 20 -3.75 8.82 -11.47
CA ALA A 20 -3.15 7.50 -11.54
C ALA A 20 -3.07 7.00 -12.99
N SER A 21 -1.96 6.37 -13.35
CA SER A 21 -1.75 5.85 -14.72
C SER A 21 -2.81 4.80 -15.09
N PRO A 22 -3.20 4.70 -16.37
CA PRO A 22 -4.25 3.77 -16.81
C PRO A 22 -3.99 2.31 -16.39
N VAL A 23 -2.73 1.87 -16.43
CA VAL A 23 -2.33 0.53 -16.00
C VAL A 23 -2.64 0.27 -14.52
N LYS A 24 -2.43 1.25 -13.64
CA LYS A 24 -2.76 1.14 -12.21
C LYS A 24 -4.27 1.06 -12.01
N LEU A 25 -5.04 1.89 -12.73
CA LEU A 25 -6.50 1.89 -12.64
C LEU A 25 -7.10 0.55 -13.07
N VAL A 26 -6.58 -0.07 -14.14
CA VAL A 26 -7.00 -1.40 -14.59
C VAL A 26 -6.68 -2.46 -13.54
N ALA A 27 -5.46 -2.45 -13.00
CA ALA A 27 -5.05 -3.42 -11.97
C ALA A 27 -5.92 -3.32 -10.70
N ILE A 28 -6.17 -2.11 -10.21
CA ILE A 28 -7.01 -1.87 -9.02
C ILE A 28 -8.43 -2.42 -9.25
N ARG A 29 -9.02 -2.15 -10.42
CA ARG A 29 -10.36 -2.69 -10.77
C ARG A 29 -10.35 -4.21 -10.89
N ALA A 30 -9.30 -4.80 -11.45
CA ALA A 30 -9.17 -6.26 -11.57
C ALA A 30 -9.14 -6.97 -10.20
N LEU A 31 -8.62 -6.29 -9.17
CA LEU A 31 -8.66 -6.75 -7.78
C LEU A 31 -10.04 -6.64 -7.12
N GLY A 32 -11.02 -6.00 -7.79
CA GLY A 32 -12.40 -5.88 -7.33
C GLY A 32 -12.73 -4.61 -6.55
N ALA A 33 -11.82 -3.63 -6.53
CA ALA A 33 -12.05 -2.35 -5.86
C ALA A 33 -12.84 -1.36 -6.73
N THR A 34 -13.64 -0.50 -6.09
CA THR A 34 -14.28 0.65 -6.73
C THR A 34 -13.28 1.79 -6.84
N VAL A 35 -12.88 2.18 -8.04
CA VAL A 35 -11.98 3.33 -8.23
C VAL A 35 -12.77 4.63 -8.17
N VAL A 36 -12.38 5.53 -7.26
CA VAL A 36 -12.85 6.92 -7.19
C VAL A 36 -11.71 7.82 -7.62
N THR A 37 -11.89 8.61 -8.68
CA THR A 37 -10.88 9.56 -9.13
C THR A 37 -11.24 10.97 -8.69
N ILE A 38 -10.30 11.66 -8.06
CA ILE A 38 -10.40 13.08 -7.69
C ILE A 38 -9.24 13.81 -8.36
N ASP A 39 -9.55 14.88 -9.10
CA ASP A 39 -8.54 15.73 -9.74
C ASP A 39 -8.08 16.82 -8.78
N ASP A 40 -7.18 16.45 -7.87
CA ASP A 40 -6.59 17.34 -6.86
C ASP A 40 -5.20 16.80 -6.44
N THR A 41 -4.51 17.49 -5.54
CA THR A 41 -3.25 17.05 -4.92
C THR A 41 -3.40 15.72 -4.18
N SER A 42 -2.33 14.93 -4.11
CA SER A 42 -2.35 13.65 -3.39
C SER A 42 -2.78 13.79 -1.92
N LEU A 43 -2.37 14.88 -1.26
CA LEU A 43 -2.78 15.16 0.11
C LEU A 43 -4.28 15.46 0.20
N ALA A 44 -4.83 16.28 -0.69
CA ALA A 44 -6.27 16.56 -0.70
C ALA A 44 -7.10 15.29 -0.94
N VAL A 45 -6.65 14.42 -1.86
CA VAL A 45 -7.30 13.12 -2.11
C VAL A 45 -7.24 12.20 -0.89
N GLU A 46 -6.11 12.15 -0.19
CA GLU A 46 -5.96 11.35 1.03
C GLU A 46 -6.90 11.85 2.14
N LEU A 47 -6.94 13.17 2.37
CA LEU A 47 -7.82 13.79 3.36
C LEU A 47 -9.30 13.57 3.03
N GLU A 48 -9.68 13.67 1.75
CA GLU A 48 -11.05 13.39 1.32
C GLU A 48 -11.41 11.91 1.48
N ALA A 49 -10.50 10.98 1.18
CA ALA A 49 -10.71 9.56 1.41
C ALA A 49 -10.92 9.25 2.91
N ALA A 50 -10.10 9.85 3.79
CA ALA A 50 -10.25 9.72 5.24
C ALA A 50 -11.58 10.29 5.74
N ARG A 51 -11.98 11.47 5.24
CA ARG A 51 -13.27 12.10 5.56
C ARG A 51 -14.45 11.25 5.11
N GLN A 52 -14.40 10.70 3.89
CA GLN A 52 -15.45 9.81 3.36
C GLN A 52 -15.55 8.51 4.17
N ALA A 53 -14.42 7.93 4.56
CA ALA A 53 -14.40 6.75 5.42
C ALA A 53 -15.08 7.04 6.76
N GLN A 54 -14.76 8.18 7.39
CA GLN A 54 -15.41 8.60 8.64
C GLN A 54 -16.93 8.76 8.46
N LEU A 55 -17.38 9.46 7.41
CA LEU A 55 -18.81 9.67 7.15
C LEU A 55 -19.59 8.37 6.88
N LYS A 56 -18.94 7.38 6.28
CA LYS A 56 -19.56 6.10 5.91
C LYS A 56 -19.36 5.01 6.97
N GLY A 57 -18.71 5.33 8.10
CA GLY A 57 -18.39 4.35 9.15
C GLY A 57 -17.43 3.26 8.67
N MET A 58 -16.52 3.60 7.74
CA MET A 58 -15.50 2.69 7.20
C MET A 58 -14.14 2.98 7.84
N THR A 59 -13.28 1.96 7.90
CA THR A 59 -11.88 2.15 8.27
C THR A 59 -11.12 2.78 7.11
N PHE A 60 -10.52 3.94 7.35
CA PHE A 60 -9.52 4.49 6.43
C PHE A 60 -8.20 3.73 6.61
N VAL A 61 -7.58 3.31 5.50
CA VAL A 61 -6.25 2.70 5.48
C VAL A 61 -5.31 3.69 4.84
N SER A 62 -4.38 4.24 5.63
CA SER A 62 -3.36 5.14 5.07
C SER A 62 -2.44 4.38 4.12
N PRO A 63 -2.01 4.98 3.00
CA PRO A 63 -1.05 4.33 2.11
C PRO A 63 0.37 4.24 2.69
N TYR A 64 0.68 4.91 3.80
CA TYR A 64 2.00 4.90 4.44
C TYR A 64 1.99 5.25 5.93
N ASN A 65 1.09 6.11 6.41
CA ASN A 65 1.07 6.59 7.80
C ASN A 65 0.12 5.75 8.68
N ASP A 66 0.37 4.45 8.72
CA ASP A 66 -0.35 3.48 9.54
C ASP A 66 0.64 2.44 10.06
N ILE A 67 0.57 2.09 11.35
CA ILE A 67 1.57 1.22 11.98
C ILE A 67 1.59 -0.18 11.37
N ASP A 68 0.44 -0.72 10.97
CA ASP A 68 0.34 -2.04 10.35
C ASP A 68 0.89 -2.01 8.92
N VAL A 69 0.72 -0.88 8.22
CA VAL A 69 1.33 -0.66 6.89
C VAL A 69 2.84 -0.60 7.02
N ILE A 70 3.37 0.20 7.96
CA ILE A 70 4.81 0.36 8.19
C ILE A 70 5.45 -0.99 8.57
N ALA A 71 4.85 -1.70 9.52
CA ALA A 71 5.33 -3.02 9.92
C ALA A 71 5.28 -4.03 8.76
N GLY A 72 4.22 -4.00 7.95
CA GLY A 72 4.06 -4.84 6.78
C GLY A 72 5.13 -4.58 5.71
N GLN A 73 5.43 -3.31 5.39
CA GLN A 73 6.49 -2.97 4.45
C GLN A 73 7.87 -3.37 5.00
N GLY A 74 8.11 -3.15 6.29
CA GLY A 74 9.37 -3.49 6.97
C GLY A 74 9.75 -4.98 6.89
N ALA A 75 8.78 -5.87 6.64
CA ALA A 75 9.03 -7.30 6.44
C ALA A 75 10.06 -7.58 5.33
N VAL A 76 10.09 -6.76 4.27
CA VAL A 76 11.08 -6.89 3.18
C VAL A 76 12.51 -6.77 3.70
N GLY A 77 12.75 -5.97 4.75
CA GLY A 77 14.07 -5.84 5.36
C GLY A 77 14.54 -7.13 6.03
N MET A 78 13.62 -7.85 6.69
CA MET A 78 13.92 -9.15 7.30
C MET A 78 14.22 -10.20 6.23
N GLU A 79 13.47 -10.19 5.13
CA GLU A 79 13.67 -11.09 3.99
C GLU A 79 15.02 -10.83 3.30
N LEU A 80 15.37 -9.56 3.08
CA LEU A 80 16.65 -9.15 2.48
C LEU A 80 17.85 -9.59 3.31
N ASP A 81 17.84 -9.34 4.62
CA ASP A 81 18.91 -9.75 5.55
C ASP A 81 19.03 -11.28 5.61
N GLY A 82 17.91 -11.99 5.66
CA GLY A 82 17.88 -13.45 5.62
C GLY A 82 18.51 -14.00 4.33
N GLN A 83 18.07 -13.52 3.17
CA GLN A 83 18.61 -13.95 1.87
C GLN A 83 20.09 -13.59 1.72
N ALA A 84 20.52 -12.41 2.16
CA ALA A 84 21.93 -12.03 2.11
C ALA A 84 22.82 -13.00 2.90
N ARG A 85 22.41 -13.35 4.13
CA ARG A 85 23.14 -14.31 4.98
C ARG A 85 23.17 -15.71 4.41
N GLU A 86 22.08 -16.18 3.79
CA GLU A 86 22.05 -17.48 3.08
C GLU A 86 23.10 -17.55 1.96
N HIS A 87 23.42 -16.40 1.37
CA HIS A 87 24.46 -16.26 0.34
C HIS A 87 25.84 -15.86 0.90
N GLY A 88 26.03 -15.85 2.23
CA GLY A 88 27.30 -15.50 2.88
C GLY A 88 27.65 -14.01 2.78
N LEU A 89 26.66 -13.15 2.56
CA LEU A 89 26.82 -11.69 2.48
C LEU A 89 26.38 -11.04 3.80
N ASP A 90 27.06 -9.95 4.17
CA ASP A 90 26.69 -9.07 5.27
C ASP A 90 26.34 -7.68 4.71
N LEU A 91 25.11 -7.22 4.99
CA LEU A 91 24.60 -5.97 4.42
C LEU A 91 25.17 -4.76 5.17
N SER A 92 26.01 -3.98 4.50
CA SER A 92 26.55 -2.75 5.09
C SER A 92 25.63 -1.52 4.91
N ALA A 93 24.82 -1.52 3.86
CA ALA A 93 23.87 -0.45 3.57
C ALA A 93 22.72 -0.95 2.68
N VAL A 94 21.55 -0.33 2.82
CA VAL A 94 20.38 -0.54 1.96
C VAL A 94 19.85 0.83 1.54
N PHE A 95 19.63 1.02 0.24
CA PHE A 95 19.04 2.25 -0.30
C PHE A 95 17.58 2.00 -0.65
N VAL A 96 16.68 2.81 -0.10
CA VAL A 96 15.23 2.66 -0.27
C VAL A 96 14.65 3.93 -0.87
N ALA A 97 13.73 3.79 -1.82
CA ALA A 97 13.00 4.93 -2.36
C ALA A 97 12.05 5.50 -1.29
N VAL A 98 12.03 6.82 -1.13
CA VAL A 98 11.21 7.48 -0.10
C VAL A 98 10.10 8.30 -0.77
N GLY A 99 8.86 7.86 -0.56
CA GLY A 99 7.65 8.63 -0.82
C GLY A 99 7.12 9.23 0.48
N GLY A 100 6.02 8.69 1.00
CA GLY A 100 5.47 9.05 2.32
C GLY A 100 6.25 8.50 3.52
N GLY A 101 7.23 7.61 3.29
CA GLY A 101 8.14 7.08 4.32
C GLY A 101 7.57 5.95 5.18
N GLY A 102 6.52 5.27 4.70
CA GLY A 102 5.99 4.06 5.31
C GLY A 102 6.85 2.82 5.06
#